data_AF-A0A934TM46-F1
#
_entry.id   AF-A0A934TM46-F1
#
_cell.length_a   1.000
_cell.length_b   1.000
_cell.length_c   1.000
_cell.angle_alpha   90.00
_cell.angle_beta   90.00
_cell.angle_gamma   90.00
#
_symmetry.space_group_name_H-M   'P 1'
#
loop_
_entity.id
_entity.type
_entity.pdbx_description
1 polymer ?
#
loop_
_entity_poly.entity_id
_entity_poly.type
_entity_poly.pdbx_seq_one_letter_code
_entity_poly.pdbx_strand_id
1 'polypeptide(L)'
;MVLGMHRSGTSMLAGTLAAGGVHLGRVLDASFTLNPTGLREPEVLVHMHEHLLETNGGAWHRPPDRVVWGKLHTGVRDLFIEARAAAAPPGRPWGFKEPRTLLVAEGWIEALEDWRGVGIFRHPAEVAASLAQRNGFDRDRALGLWLAYNRRLLALQRAHGLTLMEFGADRERMRADLAAGLLALGCDVAAAGQVHDAAIPRHAGVGTDAPLPDAVAEVLAALRAAARGPGRVTPPPRPVPPPAASPPVPRTLADLHSMRLFPRDLGAAAYIPSGIAARCDWVVLSDVEPPQATLVRLCDTDRPRHVFVSLRNPSAALRFFFERVLPEIPGPFVLISGSQDVTVPVQTDRRWRPFDARERAWIEDLLADPRLIRWFAENLDTAGHPRMEPMPVGMIWPAGVPDPDAPLPVPAPLGPRPLRVLCAHRIREGVQWQARRDVSALAAGSWAAFSTLPDRELSEAEFAAQLAAHSFVLCVEGGGLDPSPKAWTVLLHGAIPILRDTPVAAAYRGFPVVVVPEWSADALTPARLGAWKASLRPSFEDPVRRARVLARLGIAHWWKRVSVHVPPPPQM
;
A
#
# COMPACT_ATOMS: atom_id res chain seq x y z
N MET A 1 0.79 -16.22 -4.49
CA MET A 1 0.50 -16.84 -3.18
C MET A 1 -0.18 -18.18 -3.41
N VAL A 2 0.25 -19.23 -2.71
CA VAL A 2 -0.44 -20.54 -2.70
C VAL A 2 -1.31 -20.61 -1.45
N LEU A 3 -2.63 -20.74 -1.64
CA LEU A 3 -3.62 -20.63 -0.58
C LEU A 3 -4.34 -21.96 -0.37
N GLY A 4 -4.43 -22.40 0.87
CA GLY A 4 -5.13 -23.63 1.22
C GLY A 4 -4.77 -24.10 2.61
N MET A 5 -5.68 -24.83 3.23
CA MET A 5 -5.46 -25.41 4.56
C MET A 5 -4.31 -26.44 4.53
N HIS A 6 -3.73 -26.70 5.71
CA HIS A 6 -2.90 -27.87 5.92
C HIS A 6 -3.61 -29.14 5.42
N ARG A 7 -2.83 -30.08 4.85
CA ARG A 7 -3.33 -31.39 4.35
C ARG A 7 -4.30 -31.32 3.14
N SER A 8 -4.44 -30.15 2.52
CA SER A 8 -5.20 -29.97 1.27
C SER A 8 -4.35 -30.04 0.00
N GLY A 9 -3.09 -30.48 0.05
CA GLY A 9 -2.25 -30.59 -1.16
C GLY A 9 -1.49 -29.31 -1.56
N THR A 10 -1.40 -28.31 -0.68
CA THR A 10 -0.67 -27.05 -0.95
C THR A 10 0.80 -27.24 -1.31
N SER A 11 1.47 -28.28 -0.79
CA SER A 11 2.85 -28.63 -1.18
C SER A 11 2.95 -29.15 -2.61
N MET A 12 1.97 -29.95 -3.07
CA MET A 12 1.92 -30.41 -4.46
C MET A 12 1.65 -29.23 -5.40
N LEU A 13 0.75 -28.33 -5.04
CA LEU A 13 0.49 -27.13 -5.84
C LEU A 13 1.73 -26.24 -5.95
N ALA A 14 2.41 -25.95 -4.83
CA ALA A 14 3.69 -25.24 -4.84
C ALA A 14 4.76 -26.02 -5.63
N GLY A 15 4.70 -27.36 -5.56
CA GLY A 15 5.27 -28.36 -6.46
C GLY A 15 5.33 -27.91 -7.91
N THR A 16 4.15 -27.99 -8.49
CA THR A 16 3.84 -27.77 -9.89
C THR A 16 4.14 -26.34 -10.31
N LEU A 17 3.84 -25.34 -9.47
CA LEU A 17 4.13 -23.94 -9.78
C LEU A 17 5.63 -23.67 -9.92
N ALA A 18 6.46 -24.27 -9.08
CA ALA A 18 7.90 -24.11 -9.19
C ALA A 18 8.45 -24.73 -10.48
N ALA A 19 7.95 -25.90 -10.86
CA ALA A 19 8.26 -26.54 -12.14
C ALA A 19 7.79 -25.67 -13.33
N GLY A 20 6.64 -24.99 -13.17
CA GLY A 20 6.10 -24.01 -14.13
C GLY A 20 6.84 -22.66 -14.18
N GLY A 21 7.93 -22.50 -13.42
CA GLY A 21 8.79 -21.31 -13.47
C GLY A 21 8.67 -20.34 -12.29
N VAL A 22 7.83 -20.62 -11.29
CA VAL A 22 7.71 -19.77 -10.10
C VAL A 22 8.92 -19.94 -9.17
N HIS A 23 9.61 -18.83 -8.86
CA HIS A 23 10.71 -18.83 -7.91
C HIS A 23 10.20 -18.89 -6.45
N LEU A 24 10.35 -20.04 -5.80
CA LEU A 24 10.01 -20.23 -4.37
C LEU A 24 11.20 -20.03 -3.41
N GLY A 25 12.41 -19.77 -3.93
CA GLY A 25 13.70 -19.67 -3.22
C GLY A 25 14.00 -20.81 -2.23
N ARG A 26 14.81 -20.54 -1.18
CA ARG A 26 15.15 -21.55 -0.15
C ARG A 26 13.91 -21.91 0.67
N VAL A 27 13.67 -23.21 0.83
CA VAL A 27 12.54 -23.81 1.56
C VAL A 27 13.08 -24.89 2.50
N LEU A 28 12.32 -25.26 3.54
CA LEU A 28 12.69 -26.34 4.45
C LEU A 28 12.82 -27.68 3.69
N ASP A 29 14.01 -28.28 3.76
CA ASP A 29 14.25 -29.62 3.21
C ASP A 29 14.04 -30.72 4.27
N ALA A 30 13.84 -31.95 3.82
CA ALA A 30 13.15 -33.07 4.46
C ALA A 30 13.68 -33.64 5.81
N SER A 31 14.52 -32.94 6.58
CA SER A 31 15.22 -33.55 7.73
C SER A 31 14.48 -33.57 9.08
N PHE A 32 13.24 -33.08 9.21
CA PHE A 32 12.62 -32.96 10.54
C PHE A 32 11.23 -33.58 10.77
N THR A 33 10.45 -34.02 9.77
CA THR A 33 9.16 -34.71 10.06
C THR A 33 8.68 -35.65 8.94
N LEU A 34 7.93 -36.68 9.33
CA LEU A 34 7.34 -37.81 8.59
C LEU A 34 6.50 -37.46 7.32
N ASN A 35 7.06 -36.78 6.31
CA ASN A 35 6.41 -36.56 5.02
C ASN A 35 7.41 -36.70 3.84
N PRO A 36 7.28 -37.71 2.96
CA PRO A 36 8.23 -38.01 1.86
C PRO A 36 8.36 -36.96 0.75
N THR A 37 7.60 -35.86 0.78
CA THR A 37 7.58 -34.83 -0.28
C THR A 37 8.15 -33.46 0.14
N GLY A 38 8.67 -33.32 1.37
CA GLY A 38 9.26 -32.08 1.89
C GLY A 38 8.25 -30.95 2.15
N LEU A 39 8.58 -30.02 3.06
CA LEU A 39 7.75 -28.84 3.34
C LEU A 39 8.33 -27.63 2.61
N ARG A 40 7.68 -27.19 1.52
CA ARG A 40 8.07 -26.00 0.74
C ARG A 40 7.79 -24.65 1.43
N GLU A 41 7.86 -24.60 2.75
CA GLU A 41 7.55 -23.42 3.57
C GLU A 41 8.81 -22.62 3.90
N PRO A 42 8.81 -21.29 3.74
CA PRO A 42 9.89 -20.47 4.24
C PRO A 42 9.82 -20.39 5.77
N GLU A 43 10.89 -20.79 6.46
CA GLU A 43 10.98 -20.84 7.92
C GLU A 43 10.60 -19.53 8.60
N VAL A 44 11.03 -18.40 8.03
CA VAL A 44 10.68 -17.06 8.52
C VAL A 44 9.16 -16.81 8.52
N LEU A 45 8.43 -17.36 7.54
CA LEU A 45 6.96 -17.20 7.50
C LEU A 45 6.26 -18.11 8.50
N VAL A 46 6.80 -19.31 8.75
CA VAL A 46 6.26 -20.22 9.75
C VAL A 46 6.28 -19.54 11.13
N HIS A 47 7.45 -19.07 11.56
CA HIS A 47 7.61 -18.39 12.85
C HIS A 47 6.82 -17.09 12.93
N MET A 48 6.86 -16.28 11.86
CA MET A 48 6.14 -15.01 11.83
C MET A 48 4.62 -15.19 11.90
N HIS A 49 4.05 -16.17 11.15
CA HIS A 49 2.62 -16.45 11.22
C HIS A 49 2.20 -17.09 12.54
N GLU A 50 3.04 -17.94 13.16
CA GLU A 50 2.79 -18.45 14.51
C GLU A 50 2.67 -17.31 15.51
N HIS A 51 3.69 -16.44 15.57
CA HIS A 51 3.70 -15.30 16.48
C HIS A 51 2.55 -14.31 16.19
N LEU A 52 2.21 -14.11 14.91
CA LEU A 52 1.08 -13.27 14.50
C LEU A 52 -0.26 -13.83 14.99
N LEU A 53 -0.47 -15.14 14.89
CA LEU A 53 -1.71 -15.75 15.36
C LEU A 53 -1.77 -15.74 16.90
N GLU A 54 -0.66 -16.01 17.58
CA GLU A 54 -0.56 -15.98 19.05
C GLU A 54 -0.86 -14.59 19.62
N THR A 55 -0.28 -13.54 19.04
CA THR A 55 -0.54 -12.14 19.44
C THR A 55 -1.98 -11.70 19.15
N ASN A 56 -2.70 -12.44 18.31
CA ASN A 56 -4.14 -12.27 18.07
C ASN A 56 -5.02 -13.25 18.87
N GLY A 57 -4.46 -13.90 19.91
CA GLY A 57 -5.18 -14.83 20.79
C GLY A 57 -5.54 -16.18 20.16
N GLY A 58 -4.99 -16.47 18.97
CA GLY A 58 -5.28 -17.66 18.19
C GLY A 58 -4.06 -18.54 17.96
N ALA A 59 -4.28 -19.60 17.18
CA ALA A 59 -3.24 -20.49 16.67
C ALA A 59 -3.72 -21.11 15.35
N TRP A 60 -2.85 -21.81 14.63
CA TRP A 60 -3.26 -22.47 13.37
C TRP A 60 -4.42 -23.46 13.55
N HIS A 61 -4.54 -24.09 14.72
CA HIS A 61 -5.60 -25.06 15.05
C HIS A 61 -6.75 -24.44 15.86
N ARG A 62 -6.67 -23.13 16.13
CA ARG A 62 -7.68 -22.32 16.81
C ARG A 62 -7.65 -20.93 16.16
N PRO A 63 -8.01 -20.83 14.88
CA PRO A 63 -7.86 -19.60 14.11
C PRO A 63 -8.70 -18.49 14.77
N PRO A 64 -8.15 -17.27 14.94
CA PRO A 64 -8.91 -16.14 15.44
C PRO A 64 -9.87 -15.63 14.36
N ASP A 65 -10.98 -15.01 14.77
CA ASP A 65 -11.97 -14.47 13.83
C ASP A 65 -11.42 -13.30 12.98
N ARG A 66 -10.48 -12.55 13.55
CA ARG A 66 -9.79 -11.44 12.89
C ARG A 66 -8.33 -11.42 13.27
N VAL A 67 -7.48 -11.07 12.32
CA VAL A 67 -6.03 -10.91 12.53
C VAL A 67 -5.65 -9.44 12.31
N VAL A 68 -4.98 -8.86 13.28
CA VAL A 68 -4.39 -7.53 13.23
C VAL A 68 -2.87 -7.67 13.13
N TRP A 69 -2.29 -7.05 12.11
CA TRP A 69 -0.86 -7.06 11.87
C TRP A 69 -0.15 -5.98 12.70
N GLY A 70 0.70 -6.39 13.64
CA GLY A 70 1.57 -5.48 14.39
C GLY A 70 2.82 -5.04 13.62
N LYS A 71 3.49 -3.97 14.08
CA LYS A 71 4.70 -3.37 13.45
C LYS A 71 5.82 -4.38 13.16
N LEU A 72 6.06 -5.32 14.07
CA LEU A 72 7.04 -6.39 13.89
C LEU A 72 6.69 -7.26 12.68
N HIS A 73 5.44 -7.73 12.60
CA HIS A 73 4.95 -8.60 11.54
C HIS A 73 4.99 -7.90 10.17
N THR A 74 4.60 -6.63 10.11
CA THR A 74 4.69 -5.85 8.86
C THR A 74 6.14 -5.66 8.42
N GLY A 75 7.06 -5.38 9.35
CA GLY A 75 8.49 -5.26 9.03
C GLY A 75 9.09 -6.57 8.49
N VAL A 76 8.79 -7.71 9.13
CA VAL A 76 9.26 -9.03 8.67
C VAL A 76 8.67 -9.39 7.31
N ARG A 77 7.38 -9.10 7.08
CA ARG A 77 6.71 -9.27 5.78
C ARG A 77 7.41 -8.46 4.70
N ASP A 78 7.66 -7.18 4.94
CA ASP A 78 8.22 -6.28 3.94
C ASP A 78 9.67 -6.70 3.58
N LEU A 79 10.49 -7.05 4.58
CA LEU A 79 11.82 -7.64 4.37
C LEU A 79 11.75 -8.95 3.58
N PHE A 80 10.79 -9.82 3.87
CA PHE A 80 10.60 -11.05 3.11
C PHE A 80 10.27 -10.78 1.65
N ILE A 81 9.35 -9.84 1.39
CA ILE A 81 8.96 -9.44 0.02
C ILE A 81 10.18 -8.92 -0.73
N GLU A 82 10.95 -8.02 -0.12
CA GLU A 82 12.15 -7.45 -0.74
C GLU A 82 13.21 -8.51 -1.05
N ALA A 83 13.53 -9.36 -0.07
CA ALA A 83 14.51 -10.42 -0.24
C ALA A 83 14.07 -11.43 -1.32
N ARG A 84 12.79 -11.80 -1.33
CA ARG A 84 12.24 -12.77 -2.29
C ARG A 84 12.21 -12.21 -3.70
N ALA A 85 11.81 -10.96 -3.86
CA ALA A 85 11.79 -10.28 -5.15
C ALA A 85 13.22 -10.06 -5.69
N ALA A 86 14.19 -9.75 -4.83
CA ALA A 86 15.58 -9.58 -5.24
C ALA A 86 16.26 -10.89 -5.64
N ALA A 87 15.87 -12.02 -5.05
CA ALA A 87 16.42 -13.34 -5.38
C ALA A 87 15.79 -13.97 -6.63
N ALA A 88 14.65 -13.46 -7.10
CA ALA A 88 13.94 -14.00 -8.25
C ALA A 88 14.70 -13.67 -9.56
N PRO A 89 14.90 -14.65 -10.46
CA PRO A 89 15.48 -14.38 -11.77
C PRO A 89 14.64 -13.35 -12.56
N PRO A 90 15.28 -12.47 -13.38
CA PRO A 90 14.56 -11.52 -14.21
C PRO A 90 13.50 -12.21 -15.07
N GLY A 91 12.29 -11.62 -15.10
CA GLY A 91 11.16 -12.14 -15.89
C GLY A 91 10.48 -13.39 -15.31
N ARG A 92 10.92 -13.93 -14.17
CA ARG A 92 10.23 -15.04 -13.49
C ARG A 92 9.40 -14.55 -12.31
N PRO A 93 8.13 -14.96 -12.18
CA PRO A 93 7.34 -14.66 -10.98
C PRO A 93 7.95 -15.36 -9.77
N TRP A 94 7.86 -14.74 -8.60
CA TRP A 94 8.20 -15.38 -7.33
C TRP A 94 6.95 -15.71 -6.53
N GLY A 95 7.07 -16.64 -5.60
CA GLY A 95 5.96 -17.06 -4.76
C GLY A 95 6.40 -17.65 -3.45
N PHE A 96 5.42 -17.97 -2.62
CA PHE A 96 5.59 -18.67 -1.36
C PHE A 96 4.32 -19.45 -1.03
N LYS A 97 4.50 -20.45 -0.18
CA LYS A 97 3.44 -21.29 0.34
C LYS A 97 3.66 -21.47 1.83
N GLU A 98 2.67 -21.10 2.62
CA GLU A 98 2.56 -21.49 4.04
C GLU A 98 1.05 -21.53 4.35
N PRO A 99 0.49 -22.65 4.86
CA PRO A 99 -0.96 -22.79 4.96
C PRO A 99 -1.67 -21.72 5.82
N ARG A 100 -1.03 -21.19 6.87
CA ARG A 100 -1.61 -20.10 7.70
C ARG A 100 -1.65 -18.77 6.97
N THR A 101 -0.93 -18.61 5.85
CA THR A 101 -1.09 -17.48 4.92
C THR A 101 -2.57 -17.25 4.60
N LEU A 102 -3.38 -18.31 4.53
CA LEU A 102 -4.82 -18.19 4.31
C LEU A 102 -5.54 -17.39 5.41
N LEU A 103 -5.15 -17.58 6.67
CA LEU A 103 -5.75 -16.90 7.82
C LEU A 103 -5.31 -15.44 7.94
N VAL A 104 -4.16 -15.10 7.35
CA VAL A 104 -3.53 -13.77 7.48
C VAL A 104 -3.41 -13.05 6.13
N ALA A 105 -4.16 -13.49 5.13
CA ALA A 105 -3.97 -13.12 3.72
C ALA A 105 -4.08 -11.61 3.47
N GLU A 106 -4.91 -10.90 4.22
CA GLU A 106 -5.15 -9.45 4.08
C GLU A 106 -3.85 -8.65 4.18
N GLY A 107 -3.00 -8.95 5.17
CA GLY A 107 -1.74 -8.22 5.35
C GLY A 107 -0.74 -8.50 4.22
N TRP A 108 -0.85 -9.62 3.53
CA TRP A 108 -0.06 -9.88 2.32
C TRP A 108 -0.62 -9.17 1.10
N ILE A 109 -1.93 -9.20 0.92
CA ILE A 109 -2.65 -8.55 -0.19
C ILE A 109 -2.45 -7.03 -0.14
N GLU A 110 -2.46 -6.44 1.05
CA GLU A 110 -2.21 -5.01 1.25
C GLU A 110 -0.81 -4.59 0.78
N ALA A 111 0.20 -5.44 1.01
CA ALA A 111 1.60 -5.11 0.72
C ALA A 111 2.04 -5.46 -0.71
N LEU A 112 1.36 -6.39 -1.36
CA LEU A 112 1.74 -6.90 -2.68
C LEU A 112 0.91 -6.22 -3.78
N GLU A 113 1.52 -5.23 -4.47
CA GLU A 113 0.85 -4.41 -5.48
C GLU A 113 0.32 -5.18 -6.72
N ASP A 114 0.96 -6.31 -7.09
CA ASP A 114 0.57 -7.18 -8.22
C ASP A 114 0.54 -8.65 -7.78
N TRP A 115 -0.19 -8.93 -6.70
CA TRP A 115 -0.32 -10.29 -6.20
C TRP A 115 -1.23 -11.13 -7.09
N ARG A 116 -0.89 -12.41 -7.21
CA ARG A 116 -1.76 -13.44 -7.79
C ARG A 116 -1.91 -14.59 -6.81
N GLY A 117 -3.07 -15.22 -6.79
CA GLY A 117 -3.36 -16.32 -5.89
C GLY A 117 -3.92 -17.54 -6.63
N VAL A 118 -3.60 -18.71 -6.12
CA VAL A 118 -4.26 -19.97 -6.49
C VAL A 118 -4.64 -20.70 -5.21
N GLY A 119 -5.86 -21.22 -5.18
CA GLY A 119 -6.46 -21.88 -4.03
C GLY A 119 -6.56 -23.38 -4.23
N ILE A 120 -6.33 -24.15 -3.17
CA ILE A 120 -6.56 -25.59 -3.15
C ILE A 120 -7.29 -26.01 -1.89
N PHE A 121 -8.31 -26.84 -2.06
CA PHE A 121 -9.08 -27.44 -0.98
C PHE A 121 -9.17 -28.95 -1.17
N ARG A 122 -9.61 -29.67 -0.14
CA ARG A 122 -9.76 -31.12 -0.14
C ARG A 122 -11.05 -31.48 0.59
N HIS A 123 -11.63 -32.63 0.26
CA HIS A 123 -12.82 -33.13 0.95
C HIS A 123 -12.63 -33.14 2.49
N PRO A 124 -13.60 -32.61 3.26
CA PRO A 124 -13.48 -32.44 4.71
C PRO A 124 -13.24 -33.75 5.47
N ALA A 125 -13.88 -34.85 5.07
CA ALA A 125 -13.68 -36.16 5.70
C ALA A 125 -12.23 -36.67 5.55
N GLU A 126 -11.62 -36.45 4.38
CA GLU A 126 -10.25 -36.89 4.14
C GLU A 126 -9.23 -36.01 4.87
N VAL A 127 -9.52 -34.71 5.02
CA VAL A 127 -8.73 -33.81 5.86
C VAL A 127 -8.85 -34.24 7.33
N ALA A 128 -10.05 -34.60 7.79
CA ALA A 128 -10.28 -35.08 9.15
C ALA A 128 -9.52 -36.37 9.44
N ALA A 129 -9.58 -37.37 8.55
CA ALA A 129 -8.78 -38.60 8.67
C ALA A 129 -7.27 -38.30 8.72
N SER A 130 -6.80 -37.35 7.90
CA SER A 130 -5.39 -36.94 7.90
C SER A 130 -4.98 -36.20 9.19
N LEU A 131 -5.87 -35.41 9.80
CA LEU A 131 -5.59 -34.70 11.05
C LEU A 131 -5.70 -35.62 12.27
N ALA A 132 -6.60 -36.61 12.25
CA ALA A 132 -6.67 -37.64 13.27
C ALA A 132 -5.35 -38.41 13.36
N GLN A 133 -4.81 -38.87 12.23
CA GLN A 133 -3.51 -39.58 12.19
C GLN A 133 -2.33 -38.72 12.65
N ARG A 134 -2.31 -37.43 12.30
CA ARG A 134 -1.18 -36.54 12.60
C ARG A 134 -1.22 -35.97 14.02
N ASN A 135 -2.41 -35.54 14.45
CA ASN A 135 -2.59 -34.67 15.60
C ASN A 135 -3.54 -35.26 16.65
N GLY A 136 -4.16 -36.42 16.39
CA GLY A 136 -5.15 -37.01 17.30
C GLY A 136 -6.44 -36.19 17.41
N PHE A 137 -6.76 -35.35 16.42
CA PHE A 137 -8.01 -34.57 16.46
C PHE A 137 -9.20 -35.49 16.18
N ASP A 138 -10.24 -35.36 16.99
CA ASP A 138 -11.54 -35.96 16.69
C ASP A 138 -12.16 -35.32 15.42
N ARG A 139 -13.21 -35.98 14.93
CA ARG A 139 -13.88 -35.61 13.69
C ARG A 139 -14.46 -34.20 13.77
N ASP A 140 -15.17 -33.86 14.84
CA ASP A 140 -15.88 -32.57 14.94
C ASP A 140 -14.91 -31.40 15.00
N ARG A 141 -13.83 -31.54 15.78
CA ARG A 141 -12.73 -30.56 15.82
C ARG A 141 -12.07 -30.39 14.46
N ALA A 142 -11.81 -31.49 13.75
CA ALA A 142 -11.19 -31.43 12.43
C ALA A 142 -12.11 -30.78 11.37
N LEU A 143 -13.40 -31.08 11.41
CA LEU A 143 -14.41 -30.48 10.54
C LEU A 143 -14.61 -28.99 10.83
N GLY A 144 -14.65 -28.60 12.10
CA GLY A 144 -14.71 -27.18 12.51
C GLY A 144 -13.49 -26.40 12.04
N LEU A 145 -12.29 -26.98 12.15
CA LEU A 145 -11.07 -26.36 11.64
C LEU A 145 -11.08 -26.25 10.11
N TRP A 146 -11.53 -27.30 9.41
CA TRP A 146 -11.72 -27.27 7.97
C TRP A 146 -12.65 -26.14 7.55
N LEU A 147 -13.77 -25.99 8.26
CA LEU A 147 -14.76 -24.95 7.98
C LEU A 147 -14.17 -23.55 8.14
N ALA A 148 -13.40 -23.30 9.19
CA ALA A 148 -12.78 -22.00 9.45
C ALA A 148 -11.83 -21.58 8.31
N TYR A 149 -10.93 -22.47 7.88
CA TYR A 149 -10.01 -22.19 6.77
C TYR A 149 -10.76 -22.01 5.44
N ASN A 150 -11.72 -22.89 5.14
CA ASN A 150 -12.35 -22.91 3.82
C ASN A 150 -13.41 -21.81 3.63
N ARG A 151 -14.03 -21.30 4.72
CA ARG A 151 -14.79 -20.04 4.67
C ARG A 151 -13.91 -18.87 4.22
N ARG A 152 -12.68 -18.82 4.74
CA ARG A 152 -11.71 -17.79 4.36
C ARG A 152 -11.25 -17.93 2.92
N LEU A 153 -10.98 -19.16 2.45
CA LEU A 153 -10.66 -19.43 1.05
C LEU A 153 -11.78 -19.00 0.10
N LEU A 154 -13.02 -19.33 0.44
CA LEU A 154 -14.20 -18.96 -0.34
C LEU A 154 -14.42 -17.44 -0.37
N ALA A 155 -14.21 -16.76 0.76
CA ALA A 155 -14.27 -15.30 0.83
C ALA A 155 -13.23 -14.64 -0.09
N LEU A 156 -11.99 -15.14 -0.09
CA LEU A 156 -10.94 -14.65 -0.99
C LEU A 156 -11.25 -14.96 -2.47
N GLN A 157 -11.83 -16.12 -2.77
CA GLN A 157 -12.26 -16.45 -4.13
C GLN A 157 -13.35 -15.47 -4.62
N ARG A 158 -14.33 -15.16 -3.78
CA ARG A 158 -15.40 -14.20 -4.12
C ARG A 158 -14.87 -12.79 -4.30
N ALA A 159 -13.93 -12.36 -3.46
CA ALA A 159 -13.36 -11.02 -3.51
C ALA A 159 -12.37 -10.82 -4.67
N HIS A 160 -11.63 -11.87 -5.06
CA HIS A 160 -10.46 -11.73 -5.95
C HIS A 160 -10.45 -12.68 -7.15
N GLY A 161 -11.47 -13.53 -7.33
CA GLY A 161 -11.56 -14.42 -8.48
C GLY A 161 -10.50 -15.52 -8.51
N LEU A 162 -10.07 -16.03 -7.36
CA LEU A 162 -9.03 -17.06 -7.28
C LEU A 162 -9.43 -18.32 -8.07
N THR A 163 -8.47 -18.86 -8.83
CA THR A 163 -8.62 -20.22 -9.38
C THR A 163 -8.56 -21.21 -8.22
N LEU A 164 -9.61 -22.01 -8.06
CA LEU A 164 -9.68 -23.04 -7.03
C LEU A 164 -9.59 -24.42 -7.66
N MET A 165 -8.93 -25.35 -6.96
CA MET A 165 -8.85 -26.75 -7.35
C MET A 165 -9.16 -27.66 -6.16
N GLU A 166 -9.85 -28.76 -6.45
CA GLU A 166 -10.11 -29.80 -5.47
C GLU A 166 -9.00 -30.85 -5.53
N PHE A 167 -8.31 -31.05 -4.43
CA PHE A 167 -7.33 -32.12 -4.26
C PHE A 167 -8.08 -33.42 -3.98
N GLY A 168 -8.07 -34.34 -4.95
CA GLY A 168 -8.81 -35.61 -4.87
C GLY A 168 -8.18 -36.73 -5.70
N ALA A 169 -8.92 -37.82 -5.90
CA ALA A 169 -8.45 -39.00 -6.63
C ALA A 169 -8.50 -38.87 -8.16
N ASP A 170 -9.33 -37.95 -8.68
CA ASP A 170 -9.51 -37.74 -10.12
C ASP A 170 -8.30 -37.01 -10.71
N ARG A 171 -7.42 -37.80 -11.35
CA ARG A 171 -6.14 -37.35 -11.91
C ARG A 171 -6.32 -36.45 -13.12
N GLU A 172 -7.28 -36.75 -13.98
CA GLU A 172 -7.52 -35.97 -15.19
C GLU A 172 -8.09 -34.60 -14.81
N ARG A 173 -9.03 -34.58 -13.87
CA ARG A 173 -9.55 -33.33 -13.34
C ARG A 173 -8.48 -32.49 -12.65
N MET A 174 -7.65 -33.10 -11.80
CA MET A 174 -6.57 -32.39 -11.11
C MET A 174 -5.55 -31.81 -12.09
N ARG A 175 -5.16 -32.56 -13.14
CA ARG A 175 -4.27 -32.05 -14.19
C ARG A 175 -4.89 -30.89 -14.95
N ALA A 176 -6.17 -30.97 -15.29
CA ALA A 176 -6.89 -29.89 -15.96
C ALA A 176 -6.94 -28.62 -15.08
N ASP A 177 -7.29 -28.76 -13.81
CA ASP A 177 -7.36 -27.65 -12.86
C ASP A 177 -5.96 -27.02 -12.63
N LEU A 178 -4.90 -27.84 -12.57
CA LEU A 178 -3.51 -27.37 -12.46
C LEU A 178 -3.04 -26.63 -13.72
N ALA A 179 -3.37 -27.15 -14.91
CA ALA A 179 -3.06 -26.49 -16.17
C ALA A 179 -3.78 -25.13 -16.26
N ALA A 180 -5.05 -25.07 -15.86
CA ALA A 180 -5.81 -23.82 -15.80
C ALA A 180 -5.19 -22.83 -14.79
N GLY A 181 -4.76 -23.30 -13.62
CA GLY A 181 -4.08 -22.48 -12.62
C GLY A 181 -2.72 -21.95 -13.11
N LEU A 182 -1.90 -22.77 -13.76
CA LEU A 182 -0.63 -22.35 -14.36
C LEU A 182 -0.86 -21.31 -15.46
N LEU A 183 -1.84 -21.53 -16.33
CA LEU A 183 -2.20 -20.61 -17.39
C LEU A 183 -2.65 -19.25 -16.83
N ALA A 184 -3.54 -19.26 -15.83
CA ALA A 184 -4.02 -18.05 -15.15
C ALA A 184 -2.88 -17.27 -14.48
N LEU A 185 -1.82 -17.95 -14.07
CA LEU A 185 -0.63 -17.34 -13.47
C LEU A 185 0.44 -16.96 -14.49
N GLY A 186 0.27 -17.27 -15.78
CA GLY A 186 1.28 -17.04 -16.83
C GLY A 186 2.51 -17.93 -16.69
N CYS A 187 2.35 -19.12 -16.11
CA CYS A 187 3.40 -20.12 -15.92
C CYS A 187 3.37 -21.17 -17.04
N ASP A 188 4.45 -21.97 -17.15
CA ASP A 188 4.52 -23.05 -18.12
C ASP A 188 3.50 -24.16 -17.79
N VAL A 189 2.50 -24.33 -18.66
CA VAL A 189 1.41 -25.31 -18.50
C VAL A 189 1.91 -26.75 -18.63
N ALA A 190 3.06 -27.00 -19.26
CA ALA A 190 3.64 -28.34 -19.38
C ALA A 190 3.99 -28.93 -18.00
N ALA A 191 4.23 -28.07 -17.00
CA ALA A 191 4.47 -28.48 -15.62
C ALA A 191 3.29 -29.25 -15.00
N ALA A 192 2.05 -29.07 -15.48
CA ALA A 192 0.90 -29.85 -15.02
C ALA A 192 1.05 -31.36 -15.29
N GLY A 193 1.82 -31.74 -16.32
CA GLY A 193 2.09 -33.13 -16.68
C GLY A 193 3.14 -33.82 -15.80
N GLN A 194 3.94 -33.05 -15.07
CA GLN A 194 5.05 -33.56 -14.23
C GLN A 194 4.61 -34.01 -12.82
N VAL A 195 3.30 -34.01 -12.54
CA VAL A 195 2.76 -34.49 -11.27
C VAL A 195 2.81 -36.02 -11.23
N HIS A 196 3.81 -36.57 -10.51
CA HIS A 196 4.05 -38.01 -10.33
C HIS A 196 3.06 -38.68 -9.35
N ASP A 197 3.01 -40.03 -9.38
CA ASP A 197 2.10 -40.89 -8.58
C ASP A 197 2.16 -40.66 -7.04
N ALA A 198 3.22 -40.05 -6.52
CA ALA A 198 3.35 -39.66 -5.11
C ALA A 198 2.45 -38.48 -4.69
N ALA A 199 1.70 -37.88 -5.63
CA ALA A 199 0.78 -36.77 -5.38
C ALA A 199 -0.66 -37.20 -5.00
N ILE A 200 -0.97 -38.50 -5.00
CA ILE A 200 -2.29 -38.98 -4.60
C ILE A 200 -2.49 -38.74 -3.10
N PRO A 201 -3.63 -38.19 -2.67
CA PRO A 201 -3.93 -38.08 -1.26
C PRO A 201 -3.96 -39.48 -0.61
N ARG A 202 -3.12 -39.75 0.40
CA ARG A 202 -3.07 -41.05 1.12
C ARG A 202 -4.41 -41.51 1.72
N HIS A 203 -5.37 -40.59 1.85
CA HIS A 203 -6.70 -40.82 2.43
C HIS A 203 -7.81 -40.52 1.41
N ALA A 204 -7.53 -40.67 0.11
CA ALA A 204 -8.53 -40.45 -0.93
C ALA A 204 -9.73 -41.40 -0.74
N GLY A 205 -10.95 -40.85 -0.73
CA GLY A 205 -12.19 -41.62 -0.53
C GLY A 205 -12.47 -42.02 0.93
N VAL A 206 -11.60 -41.68 1.90
CA VAL A 206 -11.81 -42.06 3.30
C VAL A 206 -12.93 -41.23 3.92
N GLY A 207 -14.01 -41.90 4.33
CA GLY A 207 -15.11 -41.31 5.09
C GLY A 207 -15.96 -40.30 4.30
N THR A 208 -15.87 -40.30 2.96
CA THR A 208 -16.63 -39.39 2.09
C THR A 208 -18.14 -39.64 2.12
N ASP A 209 -18.55 -40.86 2.47
CA ASP A 209 -19.96 -41.28 2.54
C ASP A 209 -20.61 -40.94 3.88
N ALA A 210 -19.83 -40.53 4.88
CA ALA A 210 -20.35 -40.16 6.19
C ALA A 210 -21.01 -38.76 6.15
N PRO A 211 -22.15 -38.57 6.82
CA PRO A 211 -22.89 -37.30 6.78
C PRO A 211 -22.03 -36.15 7.34
N LEU A 212 -21.94 -35.07 6.58
CA LEU A 212 -21.25 -33.84 6.98
C LEU A 212 -22.24 -32.89 7.69
N PRO A 213 -21.78 -32.10 8.69
CA PRO A 213 -22.59 -31.00 9.21
C PRO A 213 -22.99 -30.03 8.10
N ASP A 214 -24.20 -29.46 8.17
CA ASP A 214 -24.78 -28.63 7.10
C ASP A 214 -23.83 -27.50 6.67
N ALA A 215 -23.29 -26.74 7.63
CA ALA A 215 -22.36 -25.65 7.34
C ALA A 215 -21.07 -26.10 6.61
N VAL A 216 -20.62 -27.33 6.84
CA VAL A 216 -19.45 -27.92 6.16
C VAL A 216 -19.84 -28.34 4.74
N ALA A 217 -21.01 -28.99 4.59
CA ALA A 217 -21.54 -29.41 3.30
C ALA A 217 -21.80 -28.20 2.37
N GLU A 218 -22.37 -27.12 2.89
CA GLU A 218 -22.61 -25.87 2.18
C GLU A 218 -21.32 -25.24 1.64
N VAL A 219 -20.29 -25.11 2.50
CA VAL A 219 -19.01 -24.55 2.09
C VAL A 219 -18.30 -25.44 1.08
N LEU A 220 -18.37 -26.77 1.23
CA LEU A 220 -17.83 -27.72 0.26
C LEU A 220 -18.53 -27.60 -1.10
N ALA A 221 -19.86 -27.51 -1.11
CA ALA A 221 -20.63 -27.31 -2.33
C ALA A 221 -20.27 -25.99 -3.02
N ALA A 222 -20.14 -24.91 -2.25
CA ALA A 222 -19.75 -23.60 -2.77
C ALA A 222 -18.32 -23.60 -3.35
N LEU A 223 -17.36 -24.25 -2.69
CA LEU A 223 -16.00 -24.41 -3.20
C LEU A 223 -15.97 -25.23 -4.51
N ARG A 224 -16.74 -26.32 -4.57
CA ARG A 224 -16.88 -27.14 -5.78
C ARG A 224 -17.53 -26.38 -6.93
N ALA A 225 -18.56 -25.58 -6.65
CA ALA A 225 -19.17 -24.72 -7.64
C ALA A 225 -18.16 -23.68 -8.17
N ALA A 226 -17.40 -23.04 -7.28
CA ALA A 226 -16.35 -22.10 -7.65
C ALA A 226 -15.20 -22.74 -8.45
N ALA A 227 -14.90 -24.02 -8.23
CA ALA A 227 -13.91 -24.79 -9.00
C ALA A 227 -14.45 -25.36 -10.32
N ARG A 228 -15.77 -25.46 -10.50
CA ARG A 228 -16.43 -25.98 -11.72
C ARG A 228 -16.92 -24.90 -12.67
N GLY A 229 -17.19 -23.69 -12.18
CA GLY A 229 -17.43 -22.56 -13.07
C GLY A 229 -16.21 -22.39 -14.00
N PRO A 230 -16.36 -21.81 -15.20
CA PRO A 230 -15.21 -21.30 -15.91
C PRO A 230 -14.55 -20.35 -14.90
N GLY A 231 -13.46 -20.79 -14.27
CA GLY A 231 -12.65 -19.90 -13.44
C GLY A 231 -12.45 -18.71 -14.34
N ARG A 232 -12.97 -17.53 -13.96
CA ARG A 232 -12.97 -16.37 -14.85
C ARG A 232 -11.54 -16.30 -15.36
N VAL A 233 -11.36 -16.70 -16.61
CA VAL A 233 -10.15 -16.42 -17.35
C VAL A 233 -10.15 -14.91 -17.22
N THR A 234 -9.24 -14.36 -16.41
CA THR A 234 -8.75 -13.02 -16.70
C THR A 234 -8.54 -13.07 -18.20
N PRO A 235 -9.35 -12.34 -19.00
CA PRO A 235 -9.37 -12.51 -20.45
C PRO A 235 -7.91 -12.55 -20.91
N PRO A 236 -7.55 -13.32 -21.98
CA PRO A 236 -6.23 -13.12 -22.56
C PRO A 236 -6.06 -11.61 -22.68
N PRO A 237 -4.99 -11.02 -22.13
CA PRO A 237 -4.83 -9.60 -22.29
C PRO A 237 -5.05 -9.36 -23.78
N ARG A 238 -5.91 -8.38 -24.13
CA ARG A 238 -5.77 -7.66 -25.42
C ARG A 238 -4.28 -7.65 -25.74
N PRO A 239 -3.80 -7.96 -26.96
CA PRO A 239 -2.36 -8.14 -27.25
C PRO A 239 -1.52 -7.30 -26.30
N VAL A 240 -0.80 -7.94 -25.35
CA VAL A 240 -0.32 -7.35 -24.08
C VAL A 240 -0.31 -5.83 -24.19
N PRO A 241 -1.30 -5.08 -23.66
CA PRO A 241 -0.99 -3.70 -23.39
C PRO A 241 0.09 -3.82 -22.31
N PRO A 242 1.17 -3.04 -22.34
CA PRO A 242 2.22 -3.13 -21.35
C PRO A 242 1.59 -3.26 -19.95
N PRO A 243 2.12 -4.18 -19.11
CA PRO A 243 1.47 -4.71 -17.90
C PRO A 243 0.78 -3.58 -17.18
N ALA A 244 -0.53 -3.60 -16.90
CA ALA A 244 -1.32 -2.44 -16.42
C ALA A 244 -0.40 -1.45 -15.72
N ALA A 245 0.09 -0.46 -16.48
CA ALA A 245 1.41 0.14 -16.26
C ALA A 245 1.58 0.37 -14.75
N SER A 246 2.70 -0.07 -14.16
CA SER A 246 3.22 0.64 -12.99
C SER A 246 2.93 2.11 -13.29
N PRO A 247 2.17 2.84 -12.42
CA PRO A 247 1.57 4.11 -12.79
C PRO A 247 2.61 4.89 -13.58
N PRO A 248 2.31 5.26 -14.83
CA PRO A 248 3.32 5.54 -15.83
C PRO A 248 4.40 6.42 -15.21
N VAL A 249 5.65 5.98 -15.33
CA VAL A 249 6.77 6.78 -14.82
C VAL A 249 6.59 8.17 -15.41
N PRO A 250 6.50 9.22 -14.58
CA PRO A 250 6.36 10.59 -15.03
C PRO A 250 7.43 10.87 -16.09
N ARG A 251 7.02 11.41 -17.23
CA ARG A 251 7.97 11.78 -18.29
C ARG A 251 8.46 13.20 -18.09
N THR A 252 7.59 14.06 -17.57
CA THR A 252 7.83 15.48 -17.42
C THR A 252 7.40 15.98 -16.04
N LEU A 253 7.77 17.21 -15.69
CA LEU A 253 7.37 17.81 -14.41
C LEU A 253 5.85 17.95 -14.30
N ALA A 254 5.13 18.09 -15.41
CA ALA A 254 3.67 18.19 -15.44
C ALA A 254 2.96 16.88 -15.01
N ASP A 255 3.63 15.73 -15.13
CA ASP A 255 3.11 14.43 -14.70
C ASP A 255 3.23 14.19 -13.18
N LEU A 256 3.91 15.08 -12.46
CA LEU A 256 4.10 14.95 -11.01
C LEU A 256 2.82 15.29 -10.25
N HIS A 257 2.63 14.64 -9.10
CA HIS A 257 1.51 14.95 -8.22
C HIS A 257 1.59 16.37 -7.66
N SER A 258 0.43 17.01 -7.57
CA SER A 258 0.26 18.29 -6.89
C SER A 258 -1.17 18.46 -6.37
N MET A 259 -1.31 19.14 -5.23
CA MET A 259 -2.57 19.56 -4.64
C MET A 259 -2.67 21.08 -4.44
N ARG A 260 -1.59 21.83 -4.70
CA ARG A 260 -1.55 23.27 -4.44
C ARG A 260 -2.13 24.02 -5.63
N LEU A 261 -3.21 24.76 -5.39
CA LEU A 261 -3.91 25.50 -6.44
C LEU A 261 -3.43 26.96 -6.50
N PHE A 262 -3.50 27.55 -7.70
CA PHE A 262 -3.13 28.93 -8.02
C PHE A 262 -4.06 29.47 -9.13
N PRO A 263 -4.07 30.80 -9.39
CA PRO A 263 -3.47 31.88 -8.59
C PRO A 263 -4.15 32.02 -7.23
N ARG A 264 -3.49 32.69 -6.30
CA ARG A 264 -3.98 32.95 -4.95
C ARG A 264 -4.25 34.42 -4.72
N ASP A 265 -5.08 34.72 -3.74
CA ASP A 265 -5.33 36.10 -3.26
C ASP A 265 -6.03 36.97 -4.34
N LEU A 266 -6.81 36.33 -5.22
CA LEU A 266 -7.59 36.97 -6.31
C LEU A 266 -9.08 36.54 -6.29
N GLY A 267 -9.52 35.97 -5.18
CA GLY A 267 -10.86 35.40 -5.03
C GLY A 267 -10.95 33.93 -5.48
N ALA A 268 -11.86 33.16 -4.88
CA ALA A 268 -11.97 31.72 -5.10
C ALA A 268 -12.27 31.35 -6.56
N ALA A 269 -12.98 32.22 -7.29
CA ALA A 269 -13.31 32.00 -8.69
C ALA A 269 -12.11 32.11 -9.65
N ALA A 270 -11.00 32.72 -9.20
CA ALA A 270 -9.80 32.86 -10.02
C ALA A 270 -8.92 31.60 -10.03
N TYR A 271 -9.08 30.69 -9.07
CA TYR A 271 -8.29 29.47 -8.99
C TYR A 271 -8.55 28.54 -10.18
N ILE A 272 -7.48 27.96 -10.69
CA ILE A 272 -7.53 26.96 -11.76
C ILE A 272 -7.36 25.57 -11.13
N PRO A 273 -8.39 24.70 -11.18
CA PRO A 273 -8.23 23.30 -10.80
C PRO A 273 -7.11 22.65 -11.59
N SER A 274 -6.13 22.09 -10.88
CA SER A 274 -4.96 21.42 -11.46
C SER A 274 -4.59 20.20 -10.60
N GLY A 275 -3.64 19.42 -11.06
CA GLY A 275 -3.17 18.24 -10.32
C GLY A 275 -4.33 17.30 -9.95
N ILE A 276 -4.39 16.88 -8.69
CA ILE A 276 -5.44 15.95 -8.23
C ILE A 276 -6.84 16.58 -8.26
N ALA A 277 -6.95 17.90 -8.07
CA ALA A 277 -8.22 18.59 -8.07
C ALA A 277 -8.88 18.56 -9.45
N ALA A 278 -8.08 18.69 -10.52
CA ALA A 278 -8.56 18.61 -11.91
C ALA A 278 -9.11 17.22 -12.30
N ARG A 279 -8.89 16.18 -11.49
CA ARG A 279 -9.41 14.84 -11.71
C ARG A 279 -10.69 14.55 -10.92
N CYS A 280 -11.05 15.42 -9.98
CA CYS A 280 -12.26 15.27 -9.19
C CYS A 280 -13.50 15.67 -9.99
N ASP A 281 -14.66 15.16 -9.60
CA ASP A 281 -15.91 15.52 -10.26
C ASP A 281 -16.29 16.95 -9.87
N TRP A 282 -16.21 17.25 -8.57
CA TRP A 282 -16.54 18.56 -7.99
C TRP A 282 -15.36 19.12 -7.19
N VAL A 283 -15.15 20.43 -7.28
CA VAL A 283 -14.05 21.15 -6.61
C VAL A 283 -14.59 22.38 -5.89
N VAL A 284 -14.52 22.39 -4.57
CA VAL A 284 -14.74 23.60 -3.76
C VAL A 284 -13.44 24.40 -3.74
N LEU A 285 -13.48 25.58 -4.33
CA LEU A 285 -12.39 26.55 -4.28
C LEU A 285 -12.66 27.53 -3.13
N SER A 286 -11.59 28.03 -2.51
CA SER A 286 -11.69 29.04 -1.47
C SER A 286 -10.54 30.03 -1.59
N ASP A 287 -10.74 31.24 -1.08
CA ASP A 287 -9.72 32.28 -0.98
C ASP A 287 -10.04 33.25 0.16
N VAL A 288 -9.04 34.05 0.55
CA VAL A 288 -9.24 35.11 1.55
C VAL A 288 -9.99 36.29 0.94
N GLU A 289 -9.78 36.55 -0.35
CA GLU A 289 -10.48 37.59 -1.11
C GLU A 289 -11.85 37.12 -1.61
N PRO A 290 -12.83 38.04 -1.78
CA PRO A 290 -14.12 37.71 -2.38
C PRO A 290 -14.04 37.32 -3.88
N PRO A 291 -14.92 36.40 -4.36
CA PRO A 291 -15.78 35.54 -3.55
C PRO A 291 -14.93 34.53 -2.76
N GLN A 292 -15.20 34.36 -1.47
CA GLN A 292 -14.33 33.57 -0.58
C GLN A 292 -14.45 32.06 -0.75
N ALA A 293 -15.52 31.59 -1.38
CA ALA A 293 -15.71 30.19 -1.75
C ALA A 293 -16.59 30.07 -3.00
N THR A 294 -16.33 29.06 -3.83
CA THR A 294 -17.17 28.71 -4.98
C THR A 294 -17.07 27.22 -5.29
N LEU A 295 -18.06 26.69 -6.00
CA LEU A 295 -18.07 25.31 -6.50
C LEU A 295 -17.78 25.30 -8.00
N VAL A 296 -16.83 24.48 -8.42
CA VAL A 296 -16.60 24.14 -9.83
C VAL A 296 -16.98 22.69 -10.04
N ARG A 297 -17.89 22.42 -10.99
CA ARG A 297 -18.26 21.06 -11.41
C ARG A 297 -17.48 20.74 -12.67
N LEU A 298 -16.41 19.94 -12.55
CA LEU A 298 -15.55 19.54 -13.67
C LEU A 298 -16.20 18.44 -14.51
N CYS A 299 -17.09 17.65 -13.91
CA CYS A 299 -17.96 16.71 -14.60
C CYS A 299 -19.41 17.11 -14.39
N ASP A 300 -20.19 17.12 -15.47
CA ASP A 300 -21.63 17.33 -15.42
C ASP A 300 -22.30 16.04 -14.91
N THR A 301 -22.34 15.90 -13.58
CA THR A 301 -22.92 14.77 -12.88
C THR A 301 -23.65 15.23 -11.63
N ASP A 302 -24.80 14.62 -11.37
CA ASP A 302 -25.60 14.73 -10.16
C ASP A 302 -25.13 13.79 -9.03
N ARG A 303 -24.18 12.88 -9.32
CA ARG A 303 -23.65 11.90 -8.37
C ARG A 303 -22.11 11.95 -8.32
N PRO A 304 -21.52 13.03 -7.78
CA PRO A 304 -20.07 13.16 -7.70
C PRO A 304 -19.50 12.06 -6.81
N ARG A 305 -18.43 11.43 -7.29
CA ARG A 305 -17.72 10.34 -6.62
C ARG A 305 -16.43 10.82 -5.98
N HIS A 306 -15.84 11.90 -6.50
CA HIS A 306 -14.61 12.50 -6.01
C HIS A 306 -14.83 13.99 -5.83
N VAL A 307 -14.64 14.47 -4.60
CA VAL A 307 -14.80 15.88 -4.26
C VAL A 307 -13.50 16.42 -3.70
N PHE A 308 -13.02 17.53 -4.25
CA PHE A 308 -11.87 18.25 -3.72
C PHE A 308 -12.32 19.50 -2.97
N VAL A 309 -11.76 19.76 -1.80
CA VAL A 309 -12.00 20.99 -1.01
C VAL A 309 -10.67 21.70 -0.79
N SER A 310 -10.52 22.86 -1.44
CA SER A 310 -9.42 23.79 -1.21
C SER A 310 -9.59 24.45 0.15
N LEU A 311 -8.62 24.28 1.04
CA LEU A 311 -8.56 24.87 2.37
C LEU A 311 -7.73 26.17 2.40
N ARG A 312 -7.61 26.86 1.27
CA ARG A 312 -6.93 28.17 1.19
C ARG A 312 -7.47 29.15 2.24
N ASN A 313 -8.80 29.24 2.31
CA ASN A 313 -9.53 29.85 3.41
C ASN A 313 -10.38 28.76 4.07
N PRO A 314 -9.85 28.10 5.12
CA PRO A 314 -10.46 26.88 5.65
C PRO A 314 -11.86 27.14 6.21
N SER A 315 -12.09 28.29 6.83
CA SER A 315 -13.39 28.64 7.41
C SER A 315 -14.46 28.85 6.36
N ALA A 316 -14.15 29.62 5.31
CA ALA A 316 -15.08 29.80 4.19
C ALA A 316 -15.31 28.49 3.44
N ALA A 317 -14.25 27.69 3.23
CA ALA A 317 -14.32 26.42 2.53
C ALA A 317 -15.20 25.40 3.25
N LEU A 318 -14.98 25.17 4.54
CA LEU A 318 -15.77 24.23 5.34
C LEU A 318 -17.22 24.68 5.40
N ARG A 319 -17.49 25.95 5.75
CA ARG A 319 -18.86 26.47 5.76
C ARG A 319 -19.57 26.24 4.43
N PHE A 320 -18.94 26.62 3.32
CA PHE A 320 -19.52 26.45 2.00
C PHE A 320 -19.74 24.98 1.64
N PHE A 321 -18.76 24.11 1.91
CA PHE A 321 -18.88 22.68 1.67
C PHE A 321 -20.04 22.07 2.45
N PHE A 322 -20.11 22.30 3.76
CA PHE A 322 -21.13 21.71 4.63
C PHE A 322 -22.54 22.26 4.38
N GLU A 323 -22.67 23.57 4.13
CA GLU A 323 -23.99 24.19 3.97
C GLU A 323 -24.54 24.10 2.54
N ARG A 324 -23.66 24.00 1.53
CA ARG A 324 -24.06 24.10 0.11
C ARG A 324 -23.74 22.87 -0.71
N VAL A 325 -22.63 22.17 -0.43
CA VAL A 325 -22.14 21.10 -1.32
C VAL A 325 -22.49 19.71 -0.81
N LEU A 326 -22.19 19.40 0.44
CA LEU A 326 -22.47 18.10 1.06
C LEU A 326 -23.96 17.70 1.02
N PRO A 327 -24.94 18.62 1.18
CA PRO A 327 -26.35 18.29 1.02
C PRO A 327 -26.71 17.84 -0.40
N GLU A 328 -25.97 18.28 -1.41
CA GLU A 328 -26.20 17.95 -2.82
C GLU A 328 -25.57 16.61 -3.26
N ILE A 329 -24.78 15.94 -2.41
CA ILE A 329 -24.11 14.67 -2.75
C ILE A 329 -25.03 13.49 -2.39
N PRO A 330 -25.68 12.80 -3.35
CA PRO A 330 -26.73 11.83 -3.05
C PRO A 330 -26.22 10.43 -2.68
N GLY A 331 -24.91 10.18 -2.79
CA GLY A 331 -24.35 8.82 -2.68
C GLY A 331 -22.91 8.80 -2.20
N PRO A 332 -22.28 7.62 -2.22
CA PRO A 332 -20.93 7.46 -1.70
C PRO A 332 -19.88 8.26 -2.47
N PHE A 333 -18.99 8.92 -1.74
CA PHE A 333 -17.94 9.76 -2.31
C PHE A 333 -16.62 9.66 -1.54
N VAL A 334 -15.53 10.02 -2.22
CA VAL A 334 -14.21 10.24 -1.65
C VAL A 334 -13.96 11.74 -1.55
N LEU A 335 -13.51 12.19 -0.39
CA LEU A 335 -13.11 13.57 -0.14
C LEU A 335 -11.60 13.71 -0.25
N ILE A 336 -11.16 14.81 -0.84
CA ILE A 336 -9.76 15.24 -0.84
C ILE A 336 -9.71 16.67 -0.30
N SER A 337 -8.83 16.97 0.64
CA SER A 337 -8.65 18.34 1.15
C SER A 337 -7.18 18.76 1.12
N GLY A 338 -6.91 19.97 0.65
CA GLY A 338 -5.55 20.50 0.59
C GLY A 338 -5.50 21.95 0.11
N SER A 339 -4.45 22.30 -0.62
CA SER A 339 -4.16 23.65 -1.13
C SER A 339 -3.72 24.66 -0.07
N GLN A 340 -3.64 24.23 1.20
CA GLN A 340 -3.13 25.03 2.30
C GLN A 340 -2.46 24.18 3.36
N ASP A 341 -1.60 24.81 4.15
CA ASP A 341 -0.87 24.21 5.27
C ASP A 341 -1.75 23.95 6.52
N VAL A 342 -3.08 24.12 6.39
CA VAL A 342 -4.07 23.89 7.45
C VAL A 342 -4.13 22.41 7.76
N THR A 343 -4.06 22.05 9.04
CA THR A 343 -4.17 20.65 9.44
C THR A 343 -5.63 20.25 9.71
N VAL A 344 -5.95 18.99 9.44
CA VAL A 344 -7.26 18.37 9.70
C VAL A 344 -7.06 16.98 10.31
N PRO A 345 -8.01 16.45 11.11
CA PRO A 345 -9.27 17.06 11.52
C PRO A 345 -9.09 18.15 12.60
N VAL A 346 -7.94 18.18 13.28
CA VAL A 346 -7.60 19.21 14.26
C VAL A 346 -6.64 20.20 13.63
N GLN A 347 -6.98 21.50 13.70
CA GLN A 347 -6.09 22.56 13.24
C GLN A 347 -5.04 22.90 14.30
N THR A 348 -3.78 22.54 14.03
CA THR A 348 -2.61 22.71 14.88
C THR A 348 -1.60 23.71 14.32
N ASP A 349 -1.72 24.11 13.04
CA ASP A 349 -0.90 25.20 12.48
C ASP A 349 -1.34 26.56 13.06
N ARG A 350 -0.45 27.17 13.84
CA ARG A 350 -0.71 28.37 14.64
C ARG A 350 -0.81 29.66 13.83
N ARG A 351 -0.54 29.62 12.51
CA ARG A 351 -0.80 30.78 11.64
C ARG A 351 -2.29 30.95 11.37
N TRP A 352 -3.08 29.93 11.65
CA TRP A 352 -4.51 29.92 11.47
C TRP A 352 -5.18 29.83 12.84
N ARG A 353 -6.39 30.40 12.95
CA ARG A 353 -7.19 30.18 14.15
C ARG A 353 -7.56 28.69 14.25
N PRO A 354 -7.71 28.14 15.47
CA PRO A 354 -8.32 26.83 15.64
C PRO A 354 -9.71 26.77 15.00
N PHE A 355 -10.15 25.57 14.61
CA PHE A 355 -11.53 25.35 14.23
C PHE A 355 -12.46 25.66 15.40
N ASP A 356 -13.55 26.37 15.16
CA ASP A 356 -14.56 26.66 16.18
C ASP A 356 -15.42 25.42 16.50
N ALA A 357 -16.36 25.54 17.44
CA ALA A 357 -17.19 24.41 17.85
C ALA A 357 -18.06 23.85 16.71
N ARG A 358 -18.53 24.71 15.80
CA ARG A 358 -19.38 24.31 14.68
C ARG A 358 -18.56 23.63 13.59
N GLU A 359 -17.39 24.15 13.27
CA GLU A 359 -16.47 23.53 12.32
C GLU A 359 -15.99 22.14 12.79
N ARG A 360 -15.73 21.98 14.09
CA ARG A 360 -15.39 20.67 14.67
C ARG A 360 -16.55 19.69 14.58
N ALA A 361 -17.76 20.11 14.93
CA ALA A 361 -18.96 19.28 14.83
C ALA A 361 -19.20 18.83 13.38
N TRP A 362 -19.05 19.72 12.40
CA TRP A 362 -19.13 19.36 10.99
C TRP A 362 -18.11 18.30 10.56
N ILE A 363 -16.87 18.42 10.99
CA ILE A 363 -15.83 17.43 10.69
C ILE A 363 -16.19 16.07 11.31
N GLU A 364 -16.68 16.05 12.55
CA GLU A 364 -17.14 14.83 13.23
C GLU A 364 -18.33 14.19 12.50
N ASP A 365 -19.34 14.99 12.13
CA ASP A 365 -20.52 14.56 11.38
C ASP A 365 -20.13 13.95 10.02
N LEU A 366 -19.19 14.59 9.31
CA LEU A 366 -18.68 14.08 8.04
C LEU A 366 -17.96 12.74 8.20
N LEU A 367 -17.16 12.58 9.25
CA LEU A 367 -16.47 11.32 9.51
C LEU A 367 -17.45 10.19 9.86
N ALA A 368 -18.60 10.53 10.46
CA ALA A 368 -19.70 9.61 10.72
C ALA A 368 -20.60 9.34 9.49
N ASP A 369 -20.65 10.24 8.52
CA ASP A 369 -21.53 10.16 7.35
C ASP A 369 -21.28 8.87 6.53
N PRO A 370 -22.25 7.96 6.37
CA PRO A 370 -22.05 6.71 5.64
C PRO A 370 -21.72 6.90 4.15
N ARG A 371 -21.98 8.08 3.58
CA ARG A 371 -21.60 8.43 2.21
C ARG A 371 -20.09 8.66 2.07
N LEU A 372 -19.39 9.07 3.13
CA LEU A 372 -17.94 9.26 3.08
C LEU A 372 -17.22 7.91 3.07
N ILE A 373 -16.65 7.54 1.91
CA ILE A 373 -15.87 6.31 1.77
C ILE A 373 -14.46 6.48 2.34
N ARG A 374 -13.82 7.61 2.00
CA ARG A 374 -12.43 7.92 2.36
C ARG A 374 -12.22 9.43 2.28
N TRP A 375 -11.39 9.96 3.16
CA TRP A 375 -10.92 11.33 3.13
C TRP A 375 -9.39 11.36 3.07
N PHE A 376 -8.85 11.82 1.95
CA PHE A 376 -7.42 12.11 1.78
C PHE A 376 -7.12 13.55 2.19
N ALA A 377 -6.22 13.74 3.16
CA ALA A 377 -5.88 15.05 3.71
C ALA A 377 -4.40 15.40 3.51
N GLU A 378 -4.12 16.63 3.04
CA GLU A 378 -2.76 17.15 2.87
C GLU A 378 -1.95 17.11 4.18
N ASN A 379 -2.49 17.79 5.20
CA ASN A 379 -1.86 17.98 6.48
C ASN A 379 -2.66 17.23 7.56
N LEU A 380 -2.68 15.90 7.49
CA LEU A 380 -3.37 15.07 8.48
C LEU A 380 -2.68 15.17 9.86
N ASP A 381 -3.41 15.63 10.88
CA ASP A 381 -2.90 15.84 12.24
C ASP A 381 -3.03 14.60 13.14
N THR A 382 -4.00 13.72 12.85
CA THR A 382 -4.27 12.54 13.68
C THR A 382 -4.08 11.25 12.89
N ALA A 383 -3.39 10.29 13.48
CA ALA A 383 -3.24 8.96 12.91
C ALA A 383 -4.42 8.05 13.33
N GLY A 384 -4.72 7.04 12.50
CA GLY A 384 -5.53 5.88 12.90
C GLY A 384 -7.04 6.00 12.70
N HIS A 385 -7.57 7.12 12.21
CA HIS A 385 -8.99 7.18 11.85
C HIS A 385 -9.26 6.30 10.60
N PRO A 386 -10.21 5.35 10.65
CA PRO A 386 -10.38 4.33 9.61
C PRO A 386 -10.80 4.88 8.25
N ARG A 387 -11.29 6.13 8.20
CA ARG A 387 -11.72 6.83 6.98
C ARG A 387 -10.80 7.97 6.55
N MET A 388 -9.76 8.31 7.32
CA MET A 388 -8.81 9.36 6.91
C MET A 388 -7.48 8.75 6.51
N GLU A 389 -6.83 9.38 5.54
CA GLU A 389 -5.49 9.00 5.11
C GLU A 389 -4.69 10.23 4.68
N PRO A 390 -3.39 10.34 4.96
CA PRO A 390 -2.61 11.46 4.46
C PRO A 390 -2.34 11.32 2.96
N MET A 391 -2.29 12.45 2.27
CA MET A 391 -1.83 12.55 0.88
C MET A 391 -0.89 13.76 0.79
N PRO A 392 0.33 13.62 0.26
CA PRO A 392 1.26 14.74 0.23
C PRO A 392 0.76 15.80 -0.76
N VAL A 393 1.08 17.07 -0.53
CA VAL A 393 0.82 18.17 -1.47
C VAL A 393 1.52 17.95 -2.80
N GLY A 394 2.66 17.24 -2.80
CA GLY A 394 3.47 17.01 -3.99
C GLY A 394 4.34 18.20 -4.38
N MET A 395 4.47 18.43 -5.68
CA MET A 395 5.15 19.61 -6.23
C MET A 395 4.24 20.84 -6.17
N ILE A 396 4.85 22.03 -6.15
CA ILE A 396 4.13 23.31 -6.11
C ILE A 396 4.59 24.19 -7.27
N TRP A 397 3.64 24.73 -8.03
CA TRP A 397 3.94 25.58 -9.18
C TRP A 397 3.17 26.90 -9.13
N PRO A 398 3.74 27.94 -8.50
CA PRO A 398 3.06 29.23 -8.33
C PRO A 398 2.73 29.94 -9.64
N ALA A 399 3.52 29.69 -10.69
CA ALA A 399 3.32 30.25 -12.03
C ALA A 399 2.30 29.48 -12.88
N GLY A 400 1.63 28.46 -12.32
CA GLY A 400 0.73 27.56 -13.04
C GLY A 400 1.39 26.21 -13.37
N VAL A 401 0.62 25.31 -13.98
CA VAL A 401 1.10 23.96 -14.36
C VAL A 401 2.36 24.10 -15.23
N PRO A 402 3.41 23.29 -14.98
CA PRO A 402 4.63 23.33 -15.79
C PRO A 402 4.34 23.10 -17.27
N ASP A 403 5.26 23.55 -18.12
CA ASP A 403 5.30 23.14 -19.53
C ASP A 403 5.16 21.61 -19.62
N PRO A 404 4.19 21.08 -20.40
CA PRO A 404 4.00 19.65 -20.58
C PRO A 404 5.26 18.89 -20.99
N ASP A 405 6.23 19.57 -21.63
CA ASP A 405 7.48 19.00 -22.11
C ASP A 405 8.68 19.24 -21.14
N ALA A 406 8.47 19.89 -19.99
CA ALA A 406 9.54 20.19 -19.04
C ALA A 406 10.16 18.90 -18.45
N PRO A 407 11.44 18.61 -18.70
CA PRO A 407 12.03 17.32 -18.33
C PRO A 407 12.19 17.16 -16.82
N LEU A 408 12.15 15.90 -16.36
CA LEU A 408 12.57 15.57 -15.00
C LEU A 408 14.08 15.79 -14.81
N PRO A 409 14.55 16.20 -13.62
CA PRO A 409 15.97 16.32 -13.35
C PRO A 409 16.65 14.95 -13.40
N VAL A 410 17.87 14.90 -13.97
CA VAL A 410 18.74 13.72 -13.92
C VAL A 410 19.67 13.86 -12.71
N PRO A 411 19.47 13.08 -11.64
CA PRO A 411 20.26 13.23 -10.43
C PRO A 411 21.67 12.67 -10.60
N ALA A 412 22.66 13.30 -9.95
CA ALA A 412 23.98 12.70 -9.77
C ALA A 412 23.87 11.37 -8.97
N PRO A 413 24.76 10.39 -9.14
CA PRO A 413 24.73 9.17 -8.34
C PRO A 413 24.83 9.47 -6.83
N LEU A 414 24.15 8.69 -6.00
CA LEU A 414 24.14 8.87 -4.54
C LEU A 414 25.40 8.30 -3.88
N GLY A 415 25.93 7.20 -4.42
CA GLY A 415 27.12 6.48 -3.97
C GLY A 415 28.31 7.36 -3.63
N PRO A 416 28.82 8.20 -4.56
CA PRO A 416 29.99 9.02 -4.33
C PRO A 416 29.76 10.22 -3.39
N ARG A 417 28.50 10.60 -3.12
CA ARG A 417 28.21 11.76 -2.26
C ARG A 417 28.69 11.51 -0.83
N PRO A 418 29.22 12.50 -0.10
CA PRO A 418 29.66 12.30 1.28
C PRO A 418 28.47 11.95 2.20
N LEU A 419 28.75 11.31 3.34
CA LEU A 419 27.77 11.08 4.42
C LEU A 419 27.49 12.39 5.17
N ARG A 420 26.87 13.34 4.46
CA ARG A 420 26.50 14.65 4.98
C ARG A 420 25.02 14.90 4.85
N VAL A 421 24.50 15.67 5.81
CA VAL A 421 23.10 16.07 5.92
C VAL A 421 22.97 17.56 5.64
N LEU A 422 22.12 17.94 4.69
CA LEU A 422 21.81 19.34 4.41
C LEU A 422 20.66 19.84 5.30
N CYS A 423 20.90 20.93 6.02
CA CYS A 423 19.91 21.65 6.82
C CYS A 423 19.55 22.98 6.13
N ALA A 424 18.67 22.94 5.12
CA ALA A 424 18.30 24.12 4.32
C ALA A 424 16.79 24.44 4.40
N HIS A 425 16.24 24.61 5.61
CA HIS A 425 14.87 25.12 5.80
C HIS A 425 14.86 26.61 6.05
N ARG A 426 13.76 27.25 5.63
CA ARG A 426 13.49 28.65 5.92
C ARG A 426 13.26 28.83 7.41
N ILE A 427 14.02 29.73 8.03
CA ILE A 427 13.84 30.15 9.42
C ILE A 427 12.91 31.36 9.42
N ARG A 428 11.87 31.28 10.25
CA ARG A 428 10.89 32.36 10.43
C ARG A 428 10.67 32.57 11.93
N GLU A 429 10.17 33.75 12.29
CA GLU A 429 9.84 34.11 13.66
C GLU A 429 8.55 33.44 14.14
N GLY A 430 8.41 33.23 15.45
CA GLY A 430 7.19 32.69 16.05
C GLY A 430 7.23 31.19 16.35
N VAL A 431 6.34 30.73 17.24
CA VAL A 431 6.37 29.37 17.81
C VAL A 431 6.11 28.28 16.77
N GLN A 432 5.37 28.58 15.70
CA GLN A 432 5.08 27.63 14.61
C GLN A 432 6.35 27.04 13.98
N TRP A 433 7.47 27.79 13.95
CA TRP A 433 8.73 27.36 13.35
C TRP A 433 9.79 26.92 14.38
N GLN A 434 9.39 26.63 15.62
CA GLN A 434 10.32 26.25 16.68
C GLN A 434 11.14 25.00 16.32
N ALA A 435 10.50 23.96 15.77
CA ALA A 435 11.19 22.73 15.35
C ALA A 435 12.35 23.01 14.37
N ARG A 436 12.18 23.97 13.45
CA ARG A 436 13.25 24.37 12.52
C ARG A 436 14.41 25.06 13.22
N ARG A 437 14.14 25.88 14.23
CA ARG A 437 15.20 26.52 15.03
C ARG A 437 15.95 25.50 15.86
N ASP A 438 15.24 24.58 16.50
CA ASP A 438 15.84 23.49 17.29
C ASP A 438 16.73 22.61 16.41
N VAL A 439 16.23 22.23 15.22
CA VAL A 439 17.01 21.44 14.26
C VAL A 439 18.20 22.22 13.71
N SER A 440 18.08 23.52 13.46
CA SER A 440 19.23 24.36 13.08
C SER A 440 20.27 24.44 14.19
N ALA A 441 19.86 24.49 15.46
CA ALA A 441 20.78 24.44 16.60
C ALA A 441 21.50 23.08 16.68
N LEU A 442 20.80 21.97 16.43
CA LEU A 442 21.43 20.65 16.31
C LEU A 442 22.43 20.60 15.14
N ALA A 443 22.08 21.16 13.98
CA ALA A 443 22.95 21.25 12.80
C ALA A 443 24.19 22.13 13.00
N ALA A 444 24.09 23.18 13.83
CA ALA A 444 25.22 24.04 14.21
C ALA A 444 26.04 23.47 15.38
N GLY A 445 25.45 22.60 16.20
CA GLY A 445 26.05 21.98 17.38
C GLY A 445 26.36 20.50 17.16
N SER A 446 25.54 19.63 17.76
CA SER A 446 25.80 18.18 17.85
C SER A 446 26.03 17.47 16.51
N TRP A 447 25.52 18.02 15.40
CA TRP A 447 25.68 17.43 14.07
C TRP A 447 26.73 18.14 13.20
N ALA A 448 27.36 19.22 13.67
CA ALA A 448 28.21 20.11 12.86
C ALA A 448 29.31 19.36 12.06
N ALA A 449 29.83 18.25 12.59
CA ALA A 449 30.83 17.42 11.91
C ALA A 449 30.31 16.79 10.60
N PHE A 450 29.00 16.57 10.46
CA PHE A 450 28.38 15.90 9.32
C PHE A 450 27.15 16.61 8.75
N SER A 451 26.82 17.82 9.22
CA SER A 451 25.78 18.67 8.63
C SER A 451 26.34 19.88 7.89
N THR A 452 25.60 20.32 6.88
CA THR A 452 25.80 21.60 6.20
C THR A 452 24.60 22.49 6.51
N LEU A 453 24.85 23.62 7.15
CA LEU A 453 23.85 24.65 7.44
C LEU A 453 24.24 25.92 6.66
N PRO A 454 23.52 26.27 5.60
CA PRO A 454 23.72 27.55 4.90
C PRO A 454 23.50 28.73 5.86
N ASP A 455 24.29 29.79 5.65
CA ASP A 455 24.20 31.05 6.39
C ASP A 455 23.01 31.94 5.97
N ARG A 456 22.43 31.66 4.80
CA ARG A 456 21.24 32.32 4.26
C ARG A 456 20.28 31.35 3.58
N GLU A 457 19.10 31.86 3.23
CA GLU A 457 18.20 31.13 2.34
C GLU A 457 18.85 30.93 0.95
N LEU A 458 18.73 29.71 0.45
CA LEU A 458 19.22 29.32 -0.87
C LEU A 458 18.15 29.62 -1.92
N SER A 459 18.59 30.12 -3.08
CA SER A 459 17.77 30.11 -4.30
C SER A 459 17.48 28.67 -4.75
N GLU A 460 16.52 28.50 -5.65
CA GLU A 460 16.16 27.15 -6.16
C GLU A 460 17.36 26.47 -6.85
N ALA A 461 18.13 27.21 -7.63
CA ALA A 461 19.33 26.70 -8.31
C ALA A 461 20.43 26.30 -7.31
N GLU A 462 20.67 27.12 -6.28
CA GLU A 462 21.63 26.80 -5.22
C GLU A 462 21.18 25.58 -4.42
N PHE A 463 19.89 25.49 -4.10
CA PHE A 463 19.34 24.33 -3.40
C PHE A 463 19.52 23.06 -4.24
N ALA A 464 19.19 23.08 -5.54
CA ALA A 464 19.41 21.95 -6.45
C ALA A 464 20.88 21.51 -6.51
N ALA A 465 21.83 22.46 -6.53
CA ALA A 465 23.26 22.15 -6.46
C ALA A 465 23.63 21.47 -5.13
N GLN A 466 23.08 21.93 -4.00
CA GLN A 466 23.28 21.27 -2.71
C GLN A 466 22.70 19.86 -2.68
N LEU A 467 21.54 19.63 -3.32
CA LEU A 467 20.96 18.29 -3.43
C LEU A 467 21.87 17.30 -4.16
N ALA A 468 22.60 17.75 -5.20
CA ALA A 468 23.57 16.92 -5.90
C ALA A 468 24.83 16.60 -5.04
N ALA A 469 25.18 17.48 -4.10
CA ALA A 469 26.36 17.35 -3.25
C ALA A 469 26.10 16.60 -1.93
N HIS A 470 24.85 16.38 -1.54
CA HIS A 470 24.48 15.78 -0.24
C HIS A 470 23.78 14.44 -0.40
N SER A 471 24.05 13.52 0.54
CA SER A 471 23.34 12.24 0.61
C SER A 471 21.97 12.38 1.26
N PHE A 472 21.86 13.26 2.26
CA PHE A 472 20.66 13.43 3.08
C PHE A 472 20.23 14.89 3.16
N VAL A 473 18.93 15.12 3.33
CA VAL A 473 18.36 16.46 3.50
C VAL A 473 17.27 16.45 4.58
N LEU A 474 17.38 17.37 5.54
CA LEU A 474 16.38 17.55 6.58
C LEU A 474 15.13 18.21 5.99
N CYS A 475 14.01 17.51 6.06
CA CYS A 475 12.71 18.05 5.67
C CYS A 475 11.86 18.25 6.93
N VAL A 476 12.32 19.22 7.73
CA VAL A 476 11.66 19.63 8.97
C VAL A 476 10.34 20.31 8.64
N GLU A 477 9.30 19.90 9.35
CA GLU A 477 7.99 20.55 9.34
C GLU A 477 8.11 22.03 9.72
N GLY A 478 7.10 22.83 9.39
CA GLY A 478 7.11 24.21 9.84
C GLY A 478 5.88 24.98 9.42
N GLY A 479 5.50 24.92 8.15
CA GLY A 479 4.16 25.34 7.74
C GLY A 479 3.33 24.10 7.48
N GLY A 480 2.40 23.76 8.37
CA GLY A 480 1.75 22.46 8.38
C GLY A 480 2.69 21.32 8.79
N LEU A 481 2.24 20.09 8.54
CA LEU A 481 2.94 18.85 8.87
C LEU A 481 3.63 18.21 7.66
N ASP A 482 3.16 18.51 6.45
CA ASP A 482 3.71 17.97 5.21
C ASP A 482 5.12 18.54 4.93
N PRO A 483 6.15 17.70 4.77
CA PRO A 483 7.51 18.13 4.44
C PRO A 483 7.68 18.58 2.97
N SER A 484 6.65 18.47 2.14
CA SER A 484 6.64 18.92 0.74
C SER A 484 6.51 20.44 0.60
N PRO A 485 6.93 21.02 -0.55
CA PRO A 485 7.47 20.35 -1.73
C PRO A 485 8.92 19.88 -1.53
N LYS A 486 9.57 20.23 -0.41
CA LYS A 486 10.99 19.92 -0.21
C LYS A 486 11.28 18.43 -0.27
N ALA A 487 10.55 17.59 0.45
CA ALA A 487 10.78 16.14 0.41
C ALA A 487 10.67 15.57 -1.02
N TRP A 488 9.74 16.10 -1.81
CA TRP A 488 9.54 15.72 -3.21
C TRP A 488 10.69 16.17 -4.10
N THR A 489 11.15 17.41 -3.97
CA THR A 489 12.35 17.92 -4.66
C THR A 489 13.58 17.09 -4.31
N VAL A 490 13.76 16.73 -3.03
CA VAL A 490 14.89 15.91 -2.57
C VAL A 490 14.87 14.52 -3.25
N LEU A 491 13.70 13.86 -3.30
CA LEU A 491 13.53 12.58 -3.99
C LEU A 491 13.78 12.68 -5.51
N LEU A 492 13.33 13.76 -6.15
CA LEU A 492 13.59 14.01 -7.58
C LEU A 492 15.08 14.18 -7.88
N HIS A 493 15.82 14.91 -7.03
CA HIS A 493 17.26 15.13 -7.18
C HIS A 493 18.13 14.00 -6.58
N GLY A 494 17.52 12.89 -6.18
CA GLY A 494 18.21 11.66 -5.81
C GLY A 494 18.94 11.71 -4.47
N ALA A 495 18.58 12.63 -3.58
CA ALA A 495 19.01 12.64 -2.19
C ALA A 495 17.94 11.98 -1.30
N ILE A 496 18.31 11.62 -0.06
CA ILE A 496 17.42 10.96 0.90
C ILE A 496 16.78 12.00 1.82
N PRO A 497 15.44 12.17 1.80
CA PRO A 497 14.75 12.99 2.80
C PRO A 497 14.82 12.35 4.18
N ILE A 498 15.06 13.17 5.20
CA ILE A 498 14.87 12.79 6.61
C ILE A 498 13.65 13.55 7.13
N LEU A 499 12.67 12.82 7.65
CA LEU A 499 11.38 13.31 8.15
C LEU A 499 11.21 12.94 9.64
N ARG A 500 10.36 13.67 10.37
CA ARG A 500 9.86 13.22 11.67
C ARG A 500 8.64 12.32 11.51
N ASP A 501 8.44 11.37 12.42
CA ASP A 501 7.26 10.49 12.45
C ASP A 501 6.02 11.28 12.88
N THR A 502 5.37 11.92 11.91
CA THR A 502 4.05 12.55 12.05
C THR A 502 3.00 11.70 11.35
N PRO A 503 1.69 11.92 11.57
CA PRO A 503 0.67 11.18 10.83
C PRO A 503 0.79 11.33 9.31
N VAL A 504 1.28 12.47 8.81
CA VAL A 504 1.59 12.68 7.39
C VAL A 504 2.75 11.79 6.90
N ALA A 505 3.70 11.41 7.75
CA ALA A 505 4.81 10.52 7.38
C ALA A 505 4.32 9.15 6.87
N ALA A 506 3.09 8.72 7.20
CA ALA A 506 2.50 7.50 6.64
C ALA A 506 2.37 7.56 5.11
N ALA A 507 2.16 8.74 4.51
CA ALA A 507 2.14 8.93 3.06
C ALA A 507 3.52 8.67 2.41
N TYR A 508 4.60 8.70 3.20
CA TYR A 508 5.97 8.56 2.73
C TYR A 508 6.55 7.15 2.90
N ARG A 509 5.82 6.20 3.51
CA ARG A 509 6.32 4.83 3.77
C ARG A 509 6.75 4.08 2.50
N GLY A 510 6.18 4.45 1.35
CA GLY A 510 6.57 3.91 0.04
C GLY A 510 7.76 4.62 -0.62
N PHE A 511 8.40 5.60 0.00
CA PHE A 511 9.53 6.31 -0.58
C PHE A 511 10.84 5.94 0.12
N PRO A 512 11.99 6.09 -0.55
CA PRO A 512 13.29 5.92 0.08
C PRO A 512 13.62 7.13 0.98
N VAL A 513 12.91 7.21 2.09
CA VAL A 513 13.06 8.25 3.12
C VAL A 513 13.55 7.64 4.42
N VAL A 514 14.14 8.48 5.27
CA VAL A 514 14.38 8.15 6.68
C VAL A 514 13.31 8.83 7.51
N VAL A 515 12.69 8.09 8.43
CA VAL A 515 11.75 8.63 9.40
C VAL A 515 12.37 8.48 10.79
N VAL A 516 12.54 9.59 11.51
CA VAL A 516 13.01 9.62 12.89
C VAL A 516 11.83 9.89 13.82
N PRO A 517 11.78 9.31 15.03
CA PRO A 517 10.68 9.56 15.97
C PRO A 517 10.61 11.02 16.39
N GLU A 518 11.77 11.66 16.57
CA GLU A 518 11.90 13.04 17.01
C GLU A 518 13.22 13.65 16.54
N TRP A 519 13.30 14.99 16.63
CA TRP A 519 14.51 15.75 16.35
C TRP A 519 15.35 15.87 17.64
N SER A 520 16.23 14.89 17.89
CA SER A 520 17.14 14.87 19.04
C SER A 520 18.59 14.72 18.61
N ALA A 521 19.56 15.08 19.46
CA ALA A 521 20.98 14.98 19.14
C ALA A 521 21.38 13.56 18.67
N ASP A 522 20.81 12.52 19.31
CA ASP A 522 21.09 11.12 18.97
C ASP A 522 20.25 10.59 17.81
N ALA A 523 19.32 11.38 17.25
CA ALA A 523 18.52 10.96 16.10
C ALA A 523 19.42 10.64 14.89
N LEU A 524 20.48 11.42 14.70
CA LEU A 524 21.43 11.27 13.59
C LEU A 524 22.84 11.02 14.12
N THR A 525 23.47 9.96 13.60
CA THR A 525 24.89 9.66 13.83
C THR A 525 25.53 9.21 12.52
N PRO A 526 26.85 9.39 12.32
CA PRO A 526 27.53 8.90 11.11
C PRO A 526 27.28 7.41 10.84
N ALA A 527 27.19 6.58 11.89
CA ALA A 527 26.88 5.16 11.76
C ALA A 527 25.46 4.92 11.20
N ARG A 528 24.44 5.63 11.73
CA ARG A 528 23.06 5.54 11.21
C ARG A 528 22.98 6.05 9.77
N LEU A 529 23.61 7.18 9.46
CA LEU A 529 23.66 7.73 8.11
C LEU A 529 24.31 6.75 7.12
N GLY A 530 25.40 6.09 7.53
CA GLY A 530 26.06 5.04 6.74
C GLY A 530 25.12 3.87 6.44
N ALA A 531 24.45 3.34 7.47
CA ALA A 531 23.51 2.23 7.34
C ALA A 531 22.30 2.59 6.45
N TRP A 532 21.69 3.74 6.66
CA TRP A 532 20.57 4.21 5.84
C TRP A 532 20.97 4.44 4.39
N LYS A 533 22.14 5.06 4.15
CA LYS A 533 22.60 5.27 2.78
C LYS A 533 22.84 3.94 2.06
N ALA A 534 23.47 2.97 2.72
CA ALA A 534 23.70 1.65 2.15
C ALA A 534 22.37 0.95 1.79
N SER A 535 21.38 1.01 2.68
CA SER A 535 20.07 0.40 2.47
C SER A 535 19.23 1.09 1.38
N LEU A 536 19.26 2.42 1.31
CA LEU A 536 18.36 3.20 0.45
C LEU A 536 18.97 3.51 -0.92
N ARG A 537 20.30 3.44 -1.07
CA ARG A 537 21.01 3.71 -2.33
C ARG A 537 20.46 2.97 -3.55
N PRO A 538 20.09 1.68 -3.49
CA PRO A 538 19.50 0.99 -4.63
C PRO A 538 18.25 1.68 -5.18
N SER A 539 17.45 2.35 -4.34
CA SER A 539 16.24 3.05 -4.78
C SER A 539 16.51 4.29 -5.65
N PHE A 540 17.76 4.77 -5.69
CA PHE A 540 18.18 5.92 -6.48
C PHE A 540 19.03 5.53 -7.69
N GLU A 541 19.80 4.45 -7.60
CA GLU A 541 20.77 4.06 -8.64
C GLU A 541 20.35 2.85 -9.46
N ASP A 542 19.54 1.92 -8.93
CA ASP A 542 18.98 0.83 -9.72
C ASP A 542 17.86 1.36 -10.61
N PRO A 543 17.91 1.21 -11.94
CA PRO A 543 16.92 1.78 -12.84
C PRO A 543 15.48 1.33 -12.56
N VAL A 544 15.29 0.07 -12.15
CA VAL A 544 13.95 -0.48 -11.88
C VAL A 544 13.38 0.09 -10.58
N ARG A 545 14.18 0.13 -9.51
CA ARG A 545 13.76 0.73 -8.24
C ARG A 545 13.57 2.24 -8.38
N ARG A 546 14.43 2.93 -9.12
CA ARG A 546 14.30 4.36 -9.40
C ARG A 546 13.01 4.67 -10.16
N ALA A 547 12.68 3.86 -11.17
CA ALA A 547 11.41 3.98 -11.89
C ALA A 547 10.20 3.84 -10.96
N ARG A 548 10.25 2.95 -9.95
CA ARG A 548 9.18 2.84 -8.94
C ARG A 548 9.07 4.07 -8.05
N VAL A 549 10.19 4.67 -7.64
CA VAL A 549 10.19 5.93 -6.88
C VAL A 549 9.54 7.05 -7.70
N LEU A 550 9.96 7.21 -8.96
CA LEU A 550 9.41 8.21 -9.86
C LEU A 550 7.92 7.97 -10.14
N ALA A 551 7.50 6.73 -10.38
CA ALA A 551 6.09 6.35 -10.53
C ALA A 551 5.24 6.79 -9.32
N ARG A 552 5.75 6.64 -8.10
CA ARG A 552 5.07 7.08 -6.86
C ARG A 552 5.04 8.60 -6.70
N LEU A 553 5.98 9.33 -7.31
CA LEU A 553 5.92 10.78 -7.44
C LEU A 553 4.90 11.22 -8.53
N GLY A 554 4.48 10.30 -9.41
CA GLY A 554 3.49 10.62 -10.44
C GLY A 554 2.08 10.82 -9.88
N ILE A 555 1.34 11.76 -10.48
CA ILE A 555 -0.08 11.95 -10.15
C ILE A 555 -0.91 10.69 -10.43
N ALA A 556 -0.50 9.87 -11.40
CA ALA A 556 -1.18 8.62 -11.74
C ALA A 556 -1.20 7.62 -10.57
N HIS A 557 -0.15 7.57 -9.75
CA HIS A 557 -0.10 6.73 -8.56
C HIS A 557 -1.14 7.16 -7.54
N TRP A 558 -1.18 8.45 -7.21
CA TRP A 558 -2.10 8.99 -6.20
C TRP A 558 -3.55 8.94 -6.67
N TRP A 559 -3.81 9.22 -7.94
CA TRP A 559 -5.16 9.08 -8.48
C TRP A 559 -5.65 7.63 -8.48
N LYS A 560 -4.78 6.65 -8.80
CA LYS A 560 -5.14 5.23 -8.67
C LYS A 560 -5.62 4.93 -7.24
N ARG A 561 -4.89 5.41 -6.23
CA ARG A 561 -5.26 5.23 -4.81
C ARG A 561 -6.60 5.89 -4.45
N VAL A 562 -6.88 7.06 -4.99
CA VAL A 562 -8.19 7.74 -4.81
C VAL A 562 -9.30 6.92 -5.48
N SER A 563 -9.11 6.52 -6.73
CA SER A 563 -10.16 5.93 -7.58
C SER A 563 -10.59 4.51 -7.19
N VAL A 564 -9.72 3.72 -6.53
CA VAL A 564 -10.08 2.33 -6.15
C VAL A 564 -11.17 2.25 -5.09
N HIS A 565 -11.43 3.35 -4.39
CA HIS A 565 -12.39 3.38 -3.30
C HIS A 565 -13.84 3.51 -3.77
N VAL A 566 -14.08 4.00 -4.99
CA VAL A 566 -15.44 4.12 -5.50
C VAL A 566 -15.68 3.04 -6.55
N PRO A 567 -16.64 2.13 -6.35
CA PRO A 567 -16.96 1.13 -7.36
C PRO A 567 -17.30 1.80 -8.70
N PRO A 568 -16.96 1.15 -9.84
CA PRO A 568 -17.37 1.65 -11.14
C PRO A 568 -18.89 1.82 -11.18
N PRO A 569 -19.41 2.80 -11.95
CA PRO A 569 -20.85 2.97 -12.04
C PRO A 569 -21.48 1.64 -12.51
N PRO A 570 -22.69 1.29 -12.03
CA PRO A 570 -23.40 0.15 -12.57
C PRO A 570 -23.51 0.34 -14.09
N GLN A 571 -23.11 -0.68 -14.84
CA GLN A 571 -23.29 -0.68 -16.30
C GLN A 571 -24.80 -0.57 -16.55
N MET A 572 -25.20 0.51 -17.22
CA MET A 572 -26.57 0.69 -17.72
C MET A 572 -26.86 -0.28 -18.85
#